data_AF-A0A182ESJ3-F1
#
_entry.id   AF-A0A182ESJ3-F1
#
_cell.length_a   1.000
_cell.length_b   1.000
_cell.length_c   1.000
_cell.angle_alpha   90.00
_cell.angle_beta   90.00
_cell.angle_gamma   90.00
#
_symmetry.space_group_name_H-M   'P 1'
#
loop_
_entity.id
_entity.type
_entity.pdbx_description
1 polymer ?
#
loop_
_entity_poly.entity_id
_entity_poly.type
_entity_poly.pdbx_seq_one_letter_code
_entity_poly.pdbx_strand_id
1 'polypeptide(L)'
;MAVRANLPFIASQPQLKLHAATILRNHQFSPAVPRQFSSAPSVYDCLDLQCLCPYFEGNLVPDGRCLLRNGQILQRAVRKEIRMLNVDERERFFNAIQQLKTSGEYDRLANLHRSVRMPEGFFNFLAKIQILI
;
A
#
# COMPACT_ATOMS: atom_id res chain seq x y z
N MET A 1 -3.98 -67.22 -23.28
CA MET A 1 -2.72 -67.26 -22.49
C MET A 1 -2.07 -65.88 -22.55
N ALA A 2 -1.78 -65.34 -21.36
CA ALA A 2 -0.84 -64.25 -21.01
C ALA A 2 -0.96 -62.86 -21.67
N VAL A 3 -1.55 -61.93 -20.91
CA VAL A 3 -1.34 -60.47 -20.97
C VAL A 3 0.02 -60.13 -20.34
N ARG A 4 0.82 -59.26 -20.97
CA ARG A 4 1.91 -58.52 -20.31
C ARG A 4 1.66 -57.03 -20.42
N ALA A 5 1.22 -56.44 -19.31
CA ALA A 5 1.06 -55.01 -19.12
C ALA A 5 2.40 -54.38 -18.72
N ASN A 6 2.79 -53.30 -19.41
CA ASN A 6 3.81 -52.38 -18.93
C ASN A 6 3.14 -51.37 -18.00
N LEU A 7 3.33 -51.54 -16.69
CA LEU A 7 2.97 -50.56 -15.67
C LEU A 7 4.07 -49.51 -15.51
N PRO A 8 3.77 -48.21 -15.59
CA PRO A 8 4.65 -47.20 -15.02
C PRO A 8 4.50 -47.15 -13.49
N PHE A 9 5.67 -47.19 -12.86
CA PHE A 9 6.04 -46.90 -11.48
C PHE A 9 5.07 -46.00 -10.71
N ILE A 10 4.34 -46.60 -9.76
CA ILE A 10 3.58 -45.88 -8.72
C ILE A 10 4.52 -45.68 -7.52
N ALA A 11 5.03 -44.46 -7.35
CA ALA A 11 5.73 -44.08 -6.13
C ALA A 11 4.70 -43.63 -5.09
N SER A 12 4.42 -44.49 -4.11
CA SER A 12 3.67 -44.16 -2.91
C SER A 12 4.51 -43.25 -2.00
N GLN A 13 4.14 -41.98 -1.86
CA GLN A 13 4.61 -41.15 -0.75
C GLN A 13 3.57 -41.17 0.40
N PRO A 14 4.00 -41.32 1.67
CA PRO A 14 3.10 -41.25 2.82
C PRO A 14 2.57 -39.82 2.98
N GLN A 15 1.25 -39.69 3.13
CA GLN A 15 0.57 -38.45 3.50
C GLN A 15 0.96 -38.06 4.92
N LEU A 16 1.89 -37.10 5.06
CA LEU A 16 2.11 -36.41 6.31
C LEU A 16 1.06 -35.29 6.42
N LYS A 17 -0.05 -35.59 7.09
CA LYS A 17 -1.03 -34.58 7.52
C LYS A 17 -0.33 -33.63 8.47
N LEU A 18 0.12 -32.48 7.98
CA LEU A 18 0.52 -31.37 8.82
C LEU A 18 -0.63 -30.37 8.87
N HIS A 19 -1.26 -30.30 10.05
CA HIS A 19 -2.27 -29.31 10.36
C HIS A 19 -1.73 -27.91 10.08
N ALA A 20 -2.52 -27.10 9.36
CA ALA A 20 -2.21 -25.71 9.07
C ALA A 20 -2.19 -24.89 10.37
N ALA A 21 -1.02 -24.81 11.01
CA ALA A 21 -0.75 -23.83 12.03
C ALA A 21 -0.36 -22.51 11.34
N THR A 22 -1.15 -21.48 11.65
CA THR A 22 -0.97 -20.05 11.40
C THR A 22 0.47 -19.64 11.09
N ILE A 23 0.78 -19.40 9.81
CA ILE A 23 2.05 -18.77 9.42
C ILE A 23 1.87 -17.26 9.58
N LEU A 24 2.28 -16.73 10.73
CA LEU A 24 2.71 -15.33 10.83
C LEU A 24 3.89 -15.16 9.88
N ARG A 25 3.66 -14.56 8.70
CA ARG A 25 4.76 -14.13 7.84
C ARG A 25 5.45 -12.94 8.50
N ASN A 26 6.46 -13.25 9.30
CA ASN A 26 7.52 -12.31 9.63
C ASN A 26 8.27 -11.97 8.34
N HIS A 27 7.78 -10.96 7.62
CA HIS A 27 8.58 -10.30 6.61
C HIS A 27 9.65 -9.47 7.33
N GLN A 28 10.79 -10.11 7.53
CA GLN A 28 12.02 -9.53 8.03
C GLN A 28 12.57 -8.59 6.94
N PHE A 29 12.02 -7.38 6.88
CA PHE A 29 12.58 -6.30 6.07
C PHE A 29 13.69 -5.61 6.89
N SER A 30 14.89 -5.59 6.30
CA SER A 30 16.14 -4.87 6.65
C SER A 30 16.27 -4.19 8.03
N PRO A 31 17.41 -4.37 8.74
CA PRO A 31 17.66 -3.82 10.08
C PRO A 31 17.96 -2.31 10.11
N ALA A 32 17.92 -1.61 8.97
CA ALA A 32 18.46 -0.25 8.85
C ALA A 32 17.48 0.88 9.22
N VAL A 33 16.23 0.58 9.55
CA VAL A 33 15.25 1.57 10.01
C VAL A 33 14.75 1.14 11.38
N PRO A 34 14.96 1.95 12.45
CA PRO A 34 14.24 1.75 13.69
C PRO A 34 12.75 1.78 13.37
N ARG A 35 12.11 0.62 13.34
CA ARG A 35 10.67 0.54 13.26
C ARG A 35 10.15 1.12 14.57
N GLN A 36 9.77 2.38 14.54
CA GLN A 36 8.73 2.86 15.44
C GLN A 36 7.48 2.07 15.05
N PHE A 37 7.33 0.88 15.62
CA PHE A 37 6.11 0.10 15.50
C PHE A 37 5.03 0.88 16.25
N SER A 38 4.40 1.83 15.58
CA SER A 38 3.05 2.22 15.96
C SER A 38 2.20 0.96 15.82
N SER A 39 1.75 0.41 16.94
CA SER A 39 0.90 -0.78 16.98
C SER A 39 -0.51 -0.53 16.41
N ALA A 40 -0.84 0.73 16.13
CA ALA A 40 -2.06 1.13 15.47
C ALA A 40 -1.86 1.16 13.94
N PRO A 41 -2.76 0.55 13.15
CA PRO A 41 -2.71 0.60 11.70
C PRO A 41 -2.83 2.06 11.21
N SER A 42 -1.92 2.48 10.34
CA SER A 42 -1.94 3.81 9.74
C SER A 42 -2.50 3.78 8.32
N VAL A 43 -3.07 4.91 7.88
CA VAL A 43 -3.48 5.10 6.48
C VAL A 43 -2.31 4.90 5.51
N TYR A 44 -1.08 5.18 5.95
CA TYR A 44 0.15 5.02 5.17
C TYR A 44 0.54 3.55 4.91
N ASP A 45 -0.06 2.59 5.64
CA ASP A 45 0.22 1.17 5.48
C ASP A 45 -0.66 0.50 4.40
N CYS A 46 -1.70 1.20 3.93
CA CYS A 46 -2.63 0.69 2.93
C CYS A 46 -2.08 0.78 1.50
N LEU A 47 -2.19 -0.32 0.75
CA LEU A 47 -1.76 -0.41 -0.66
C LEU A 47 -2.92 -0.56 -1.65
N ASP A 48 -4.15 -0.69 -1.17
CA ASP A 48 -5.35 -0.85 -1.99
C ASP A 48 -6.50 0.05 -1.52
N LEU A 49 -7.52 0.19 -2.39
CA LEU A 49 -8.68 1.04 -2.12
C LEU A 49 -9.59 0.47 -1.01
N GLN A 50 -9.52 -0.83 -0.75
CA GLN A 50 -10.34 -1.47 0.27
C GLN A 50 -9.82 -1.14 1.68
N CYS A 51 -8.51 -1.23 1.88
CA CYS A 51 -7.84 -0.85 3.13
C CYS A 51 -8.00 0.65 3.43
N LEU A 52 -7.98 1.51 2.40
CA LEU A 52 -8.17 2.94 2.57
C LEU A 52 -9.61 3.34 2.96
N CYS A 53 -10.59 2.49 2.67
CA CYS A 53 -12.01 2.84 2.78
C CYS A 53 -12.42 3.43 4.16
N PRO A 54 -12.03 2.83 5.30
CA PRO A 54 -12.39 3.37 6.61
C PRO A 54 -11.80 4.76 6.89
N TYR A 55 -10.62 5.06 6.34
CA TYR A 55 -9.96 6.36 6.49
C TYR A 55 -10.63 7.48 5.69
N PHE A 56 -11.38 7.12 4.63
CA PHE A 56 -12.21 8.04 3.86
C PHE A 56 -13.67 8.10 4.36
N GLU A 57 -13.93 7.52 5.54
CA GLU A 57 -15.27 7.41 6.13
C GLU A 57 -16.28 6.72 5.18
N GLY A 58 -15.77 5.80 4.36
CA GLY A 58 -16.56 5.02 3.41
C GLY A 58 -16.97 3.65 3.96
N ASN A 59 -17.90 3.00 3.26
CA ASN A 59 -18.37 1.66 3.57
C ASN A 59 -18.04 0.70 2.42
N LEU A 60 -17.58 -0.51 2.76
CA LEU A 60 -17.34 -1.56 1.77
C LEU A 60 -18.67 -2.20 1.36
N VAL A 61 -18.92 -2.21 0.06
CA VAL A 61 -20.07 -2.88 -0.59
C VAL A 61 -19.66 -4.32 -0.93
N PRO A 62 -20.59 -5.31 -1.00
CA PRO A 62 -20.26 -6.71 -1.29
C PRO A 62 -19.38 -6.95 -2.53
N ASP A 63 -19.42 -6.03 -3.51
CA ASP A 63 -18.59 -6.07 -4.71
C ASP A 63 -17.10 -5.69 -4.47
N GLY A 64 -16.70 -5.41 -3.23
CA GLY A 64 -15.33 -4.98 -2.88
C GLY A 64 -15.02 -3.53 -3.24
N ARG A 65 -16.04 -2.72 -3.56
CA ARG A 65 -15.93 -1.28 -3.81
C ARG A 65 -16.19 -0.49 -2.52
N CYS A 66 -15.51 0.64 -2.36
CA CYS A 66 -15.73 1.55 -1.25
C CYS A 66 -16.70 2.67 -1.65
N LEU A 67 -17.83 2.78 -0.95
CA LEU A 67 -18.83 3.83 -1.12
C LEU A 67 -18.60 4.94 -0.07
N LEU A 68 -18.32 6.14 -0.54
CA LEU A 68 -18.11 7.33 0.29
C LEU A 68 -19.45 7.92 0.77
N ARG A 69 -19.42 8.75 1.82
CA ARG A 69 -20.64 9.40 2.38
C ARG A 69 -21.42 10.22 1.36
N ASN A 70 -20.74 10.78 0.36
CA ASN A 70 -21.37 11.55 -0.72
C ASN A 70 -21.97 10.66 -1.83
N GLY A 71 -22.01 9.34 -1.64
CA GLY A 71 -22.53 8.37 -2.62
C GLY A 71 -21.57 8.06 -3.76
N GLN A 72 -20.36 8.62 -3.77
CA GLN A 72 -19.36 8.34 -4.79
C GLN A 72 -18.59 7.06 -4.45
N ILE A 73 -18.18 6.33 -5.48
CA ILE A 73 -17.26 5.20 -5.31
C ILE A 73 -15.83 5.74 -5.25
N LEU A 74 -15.05 5.29 -4.26
CA LEU A 74 -13.62 5.59 -4.19
C LEU A 74 -12.90 4.99 -5.39
N GLN A 75 -12.15 5.84 -6.09
CA GLN A 75 -11.42 5.47 -7.30
C GLN A 75 -9.94 5.83 -7.17
N ARG A 76 -9.12 5.29 -8.08
CA ARG A 76 -7.72 5.68 -8.18
C ARG A 76 -7.63 7.15 -8.62
N ALA A 77 -6.77 7.91 -7.94
CA ALA A 77 -6.51 9.28 -8.31
C ALA A 77 -5.75 9.36 -9.64
N VAL A 78 -6.15 10.30 -10.50
CA VAL A 78 -5.43 10.65 -11.72
C VAL A 78 -4.55 11.86 -11.43
N ARG A 79 -3.25 11.71 -11.67
CA ARG A 79 -2.30 12.84 -11.56
C ARG A 79 -2.37 13.69 -12.81
N LYS A 80 -2.41 14.99 -12.63
CA LYS A 80 -2.47 15.99 -13.69
C LYS A 80 -1.45 17.06 -13.40
N GLU A 81 -0.88 17.63 -14.45
CA GLU A 81 -0.08 18.84 -14.26
C GLU A 81 -0.95 19.98 -13.72
N ILE A 82 -0.41 20.80 -12.83
CA ILE A 82 -1.15 21.88 -12.17
C ILE A 82 -1.75 22.89 -13.15
N ARG A 83 -1.13 23.06 -14.32
CA ARG A 83 -1.61 23.96 -15.39
C ARG A 83 -2.83 23.40 -16.14
N MET A 84 -3.00 22.08 -16.10
CA MET A 84 -4.10 21.35 -16.75
C MET A 84 -5.33 21.22 -15.83
N LEU A 85 -5.24 21.65 -14.57
CA LEU A 85 -6.37 21.68 -13.65
C LEU A 85 -7.32 22.81 -14.01
N ASN A 86 -8.61 22.51 -14.00
CA ASN A 86 -9.64 23.55 -14.03
C ASN A 86 -9.65 24.36 -12.72
N VAL A 87 -10.43 25.44 -12.68
CA VAL A 87 -10.45 26.38 -11.54
C VAL A 87 -10.82 25.67 -10.24
N ASP A 88 -11.92 24.91 -10.24
CA ASP A 88 -12.42 24.21 -9.05
C ASP A 88 -11.47 23.10 -8.57
N GLU A 89 -10.89 22.34 -9.50
CA GLU A 89 -9.88 21.32 -9.20
C GLU A 89 -8.65 21.95 -8.54
N ARG A 90 -8.20 23.09 -9.07
CA ARG A 90 -7.04 23.81 -8.58
C ARG A 90 -7.30 24.38 -7.18
N GLU A 91 -8.47 24.96 -6.95
CA GLU A 91 -8.86 25.46 -5.64
C GLU A 91 -8.90 24.33 -4.59
N ARG A 92 -9.56 23.21 -4.91
CA ARG A 92 -9.59 22.03 -4.03
C ARG A 92 -8.18 21.50 -3.75
N PHE A 93 -7.31 21.46 -4.76
CA PHE A 93 -5.93 21.04 -4.59
C PHE A 93 -5.17 21.95 -3.61
N PHE A 94 -5.21 23.26 -3.80
CA PHE A 94 -4.51 24.19 -2.91
C PHE A 94 -5.09 24.19 -1.49
N ASN A 95 -6.41 24.06 -1.34
CA ASN A 95 -7.04 23.90 -0.04
C ASN A 95 -6.54 22.63 0.67
N ALA A 96 -6.49 21.49 -0.04
CA ALA A 96 -5.94 20.26 0.52
C ALA A 96 -4.46 20.41 0.94
N ILE A 97 -3.62 21.06 0.13
CA ILE A 97 -2.22 21.34 0.51
C ILE A 97 -2.15 22.22 1.75
N GLN A 98 -3.00 23.25 1.86
CA GLN A 98 -3.05 24.09 3.05
C GLN A 98 -3.46 23.29 4.29
N GLN A 99 -4.47 22.42 4.19
CA GLN A 99 -4.87 21.54 5.28
C GLN A 99 -3.72 20.62 5.73
N LEU A 100 -2.98 20.04 4.78
CA LEU A 100 -1.81 19.20 5.09
C LEU A 100 -0.69 19.96 5.81
N LYS A 101 -0.47 21.23 5.45
CA LYS A 101 0.50 22.09 6.14
C LYS A 101 0.02 22.46 7.54
N THR A 102 -1.23 22.89 7.67
CA THR A 102 -1.81 23.28 8.96
C THR A 102 -1.90 22.11 9.94
N SER A 103 -2.16 20.89 9.46
CA SER A 103 -2.19 19.69 10.31
C SER A 103 -0.81 19.16 10.70
N GLY A 104 0.27 19.64 10.06
CA GLY A 104 1.64 19.16 10.26
C GLY A 104 1.97 17.86 9.51
N GLU A 105 1.01 17.24 8.81
CA GLU A 105 1.26 16.03 8.02
C GLU A 105 2.24 16.29 6.86
N TYR A 106 2.20 17.50 6.27
CA TYR A 106 3.19 17.92 5.29
C TYR A 106 4.62 17.88 5.86
N ASP A 107 4.82 18.41 7.07
CA ASP A 107 6.13 18.45 7.71
C ASP A 107 6.59 17.06 8.14
N ARG A 108 5.67 16.20 8.60
CA ARG A 108 5.94 14.79 8.87
C ARG A 108 6.47 14.08 7.63
N LEU A 109 5.80 14.24 6.48
CA LEU A 109 6.24 13.66 5.21
C LEU A 109 7.58 14.25 4.75
N ALA A 110 7.81 15.55 4.93
CA ALA A 110 9.08 16.20 4.63
C ALA A 110 10.23 15.67 5.50
N ASN A 111 9.97 15.44 6.80
CA ASN A 111 10.94 14.88 7.73
C ASN A 111 11.25 13.41 7.43
N LEU A 112 10.24 12.61 7.05
CA LEU A 112 10.45 11.25 6.55
C LEU A 112 11.32 11.26 5.28
N HIS A 113 11.02 12.16 4.34
CA HIS A 113 11.83 12.31 3.14
C HIS A 113 13.27 12.75 3.45
N ARG A 114 13.47 13.59 4.47
CA ARG A 114 14.80 13.96 4.98
C ARG A 114 15.51 12.80 5.66
N SER A 115 14.82 11.95 6.42
CA SER A 115 15.42 10.86 7.19
C SER A 115 15.86 9.68 6.33
N VAL A 116 15.22 9.46 5.17
CA VAL A 116 15.65 8.48 4.15
C VAL A 116 17.01 8.85 3.52
N ARG A 117 17.58 10.02 3.86
CA ARG A 117 18.92 10.48 3.42
C ARG A 117 20.10 9.81 4.14
N MET A 118 19.90 8.91 5.09
CA MET A 118 21.02 8.18 5.73
C MET A 118 20.69 6.68 5.69
N PRO A 119 21.41 5.90 4.86
CA PRO A 119 22.76 5.47 5.20
C PRO A 119 23.80 5.81 4.13
N GLU A 120 25.05 5.76 4.56
CA GLU A 120 26.27 6.12 3.84
C GLU A 120 26.33 5.59 2.39
N GLY A 121 26.70 6.47 1.46
CA GLY A 121 27.21 6.10 0.13
C GLY A 121 26.19 6.12 -1.02
N PHE A 122 26.43 7.04 -1.97
CA PHE A 122 26.01 7.00 -3.38
C PHE A 122 24.69 7.68 -3.81
N PHE A 123 24.74 9.02 -3.87
CA PHE A 123 24.34 9.90 -4.98
C PHE A 123 23.12 9.57 -5.87
N ASN A 124 22.02 10.34 -5.72
CA ASN A 124 21.62 11.45 -6.62
C ASN A 124 20.17 11.92 -6.33
N PHE A 125 20.05 13.13 -5.80
CA PHE A 125 18.90 13.61 -5.03
C PHE A 125 18.05 14.66 -5.77
N LEU A 126 17.59 14.36 -6.98
CA LEU A 126 16.71 15.27 -7.74
C LEU A 126 15.34 14.72 -8.15
N ALA A 127 14.97 13.46 -7.84
CA ALA A 127 13.84 12.83 -8.53
C ALA A 127 12.59 12.47 -7.69
N LYS A 128 12.43 12.89 -6.43
CA LYS A 128 11.32 12.37 -5.60
C LYS A 128 10.33 13.38 -4.98
N ILE A 129 10.53 14.68 -5.14
CA ILE A 129 9.46 15.68 -4.93
C ILE A 129 8.65 15.90 -6.23
N GLN A 130 8.77 15.00 -7.22
CA GLN A 130 7.85 14.94 -8.37
C GLN A 130 6.65 14.00 -8.11
N ILE A 131 6.55 13.37 -6.93
CA ILE A 131 5.53 12.35 -6.62
C ILE A 131 4.58 12.88 -5.53
N LEU A 132 4.09 14.10 -5.69
CA LEU A 132 2.89 14.56 -4.98
C LEU A 132 2.17 15.73 -5.67
N ILE A 133 2.30 15.81 -7.00
CA ILE A 133 1.43 16.58 -7.90
C ILE A 133 1.13 15.68 -9.11
#